data_AF-A0A7L0UWJ4-F1
#
_entry.id   AF-A0A7L0UWJ4-F1
#
_cell.length_a   1.000
_cell.length_b   1.000
_cell.length_c   1.000
_cell.angle_alpha   90.00
_cell.angle_beta   90.00
_cell.angle_gamma   90.00
#
_symmetry.space_group_name_H-M   'P 1'
#
loop_
_entity.id
_entity.type
_entity.pdbx_description
1 polymer ?
#
loop_
_entity_poly.entity_id
_entity_poly.type
_entity_poly.pdbx_seq_one_letter_code
_entity_poly.pdbx_strand_id
1 'polypeptide(L)'
;WGFPGFILGSVLIPLASQCPQADIYRADFEAERAAREQLHGQREALQEELNQLRLRLSGDGARGGHGTPKSPRGGGQGLTMPLPLSPAGFGGLLPPPEEGPDLCCPKCQYKAPDMDTLQIHVMDCIK
;
A
#
# COMPACT_ATOMS: atom_id res chain seq x y z
N TRP A 1 -45.08 -63.24 22.38
CA TRP A 1 -43.74 -62.88 21.89
C TRP A 1 -43.73 -61.39 21.60
N GLY A 2 -43.60 -60.59 22.67
CA GLY A 2 -43.55 -59.14 22.58
C GLY A 2 -42.13 -58.69 22.30
N PHE A 3 -41.93 -57.91 21.24
CA PHE A 3 -40.68 -57.20 21.01
C PHE A 3 -40.66 -55.97 21.94
N PRO A 4 -39.74 -55.88 22.91
CA PRO A 4 -39.64 -54.69 23.73
C PRO A 4 -38.85 -53.62 22.98
N GLY A 5 -39.41 -52.40 22.98
CA GLY A 5 -38.67 -51.16 23.07
C GLY A 5 -37.66 -50.86 21.96
N PHE A 6 -38.13 -50.17 20.92
CA PHE A 6 -37.28 -49.24 20.19
C PHE A 6 -36.62 -48.31 21.22
N ILE A 7 -35.31 -48.49 21.43
CA ILE A 7 -34.49 -47.55 22.19
C ILE A 7 -34.67 -46.21 21.46
N LEU A 8 -35.37 -45.26 22.10
CA LEU A 8 -35.27 -43.86 21.72
C LEU A 8 -33.80 -43.51 21.91
N GLY A 9 -33.03 -43.66 20.84
CA GLY A 9 -31.73 -43.06 20.72
C GLY A 9 -31.98 -41.58 20.87
N SER A 10 -31.72 -41.06 22.06
CA SER A 10 -31.54 -39.65 22.31
C SER A 10 -30.44 -39.20 21.37
N VAL A 11 -30.82 -38.79 20.16
CA VAL A 11 -29.98 -37.95 19.31
C VAL A 11 -29.90 -36.65 20.10
N LEU A 12 -28.94 -36.61 21.02
CA LEU A 12 -28.46 -35.40 21.62
C LEU A 12 -27.79 -34.65 20.47
N ILE A 13 -28.62 -34.02 19.62
CA ILE A 13 -28.13 -33.03 18.67
C ILE A 13 -27.49 -31.98 19.57
N PRO A 14 -26.16 -31.80 19.53
CA PRO A 14 -25.55 -30.77 20.35
C PRO A 14 -26.22 -29.47 19.93
N LEU A 15 -26.80 -28.78 20.91
CA LEU A 15 -27.39 -27.46 20.75
C LEU A 15 -26.26 -26.43 20.54
N ALA A 16 -25.38 -26.67 19.58
CA ALA A 16 -24.50 -25.68 18.97
C ALA A 16 -25.31 -24.97 17.88
N SER A 17 -26.40 -24.33 18.30
CA SER A 17 -27.12 -23.37 17.46
C SER A 17 -27.47 -22.16 18.31
N GLN A 18 -26.44 -21.64 18.99
CA GLN A 18 -26.47 -20.28 19.48
C GLN A 18 -25.72 -19.44 18.43
N CYS A 19 -26.43 -19.08 17.37
CA CYS A 19 -25.97 -18.19 16.29
C CYS A 19 -24.79 -18.73 15.45
N PRO A 20 -24.99 -19.76 14.60
CA PRO A 20 -23.96 -20.27 13.68
C PRO A 20 -23.35 -19.17 12.79
N GLN A 21 -24.13 -18.13 12.49
CA GLN A 21 -23.66 -16.95 11.77
C GLN A 21 -22.55 -16.21 12.56
N ALA A 22 -22.70 -16.02 13.86
CA ALA A 22 -21.70 -15.36 14.70
C ALA A 22 -20.40 -16.18 14.81
N ASP A 23 -20.51 -17.51 14.85
CA ASP A 23 -19.35 -18.40 14.88
C ASP A 23 -18.55 -18.36 13.58
N ILE A 24 -19.23 -18.30 12.43
CA ILE A 24 -18.58 -18.13 11.12
C ILE A 24 -17.83 -16.79 11.06
N TYR A 25 -18.48 -15.69 11.46
CA TYR A 25 -17.81 -14.38 11.48
C TYR A 25 -16.60 -14.35 12.43
N ARG A 26 -16.70 -15.03 13.58
CA ARG A 26 -15.58 -15.13 14.50
C ARG A 26 -14.42 -15.92 13.88
N ALA A 27 -14.70 -17.06 13.26
CA ALA A 27 -13.69 -17.88 12.60
C ALA A 27 -13.01 -17.10 11.45
N ASP A 28 -13.78 -16.40 10.62
CA ASP A 28 -13.25 -15.58 9.53
C ASP A 28 -12.39 -14.43 10.05
N PHE A 29 -12.82 -13.78 11.14
CA PHE A 29 -12.05 -12.71 11.76
C PHE A 29 -10.71 -13.21 12.37
N GLU A 30 -10.72 -14.38 13.02
CA GLU A 30 -9.51 -15.00 13.56
C GLU A 30 -8.55 -15.42 12.43
N ALA A 31 -9.09 -15.96 11.33
CA ALA A 31 -8.31 -16.32 10.14
C ALA A 31 -7.68 -15.08 9.48
N GLU A 32 -8.44 -14.01 9.30
CA GLU A 32 -7.93 -12.73 8.74
C GLU A 32 -6.85 -12.12 9.63
N ARG A 33 -7.05 -12.14 10.96
CA ARG A 33 -6.03 -11.69 11.91
C ARG A 33 -4.73 -12.49 11.75
N ALA A 34 -4.81 -13.83 11.74
CA ALA A 34 -3.64 -14.68 11.59
C ALA A 34 -2.92 -14.42 10.26
N ALA A 35 -3.67 -14.24 9.17
CA ALA A 35 -3.11 -13.89 7.86
C ALA A 35 -2.37 -12.54 7.89
N ARG A 36 -2.93 -11.53 8.56
CA ARG A 36 -2.29 -10.23 8.73
C ARG A 36 -1.03 -10.29 9.58
N GLU A 37 -1.05 -11.04 10.68
CA GLU A 37 0.12 -11.24 11.53
C GLU A 37 1.25 -11.94 10.76
N GLN A 38 0.92 -12.95 9.94
CA GLN A 38 1.90 -13.62 9.06
C GLN A 38 2.49 -12.68 8.01
N LEU A 39 1.66 -11.86 7.36
CA LEU A 39 2.14 -10.87 6.38
C LEU A 39 3.00 -9.81 7.03
N HIS A 40 2.61 -9.32 8.22
CA HIS A 40 3.39 -8.37 8.99
C HIS A 40 4.75 -8.95 9.39
N GLY A 41 4.78 -10.20 9.88
CA GLY A 41 6.03 -10.88 10.22
C GLY A 41 6.96 -11.05 9.02
N GLN A 42 6.44 -11.46 7.86
CA GLN A 42 7.23 -11.58 6.62
C GLN A 42 7.76 -10.21 6.15
N ARG A 43 6.91 -9.18 6.17
CA ARG A 43 7.30 -7.80 5.81
C ARG A 43 8.42 -7.29 6.71
N GLU A 44 8.31 -7.49 8.02
CA GLU A 44 9.30 -7.05 8.99
C GLU A 44 10.63 -7.79 8.81
N ALA A 45 10.61 -9.10 8.56
CA ALA A 45 11.80 -9.88 8.25
C ALA A 45 12.52 -9.38 6.99
N LEU A 46 11.78 -9.13 5.90
CA LEU A 46 12.35 -8.59 4.67
C LEU A 46 12.87 -7.16 4.85
N GLN A 47 12.15 -6.33 5.62
CA GLN A 47 12.55 -4.95 5.89
C GLN A 47 13.86 -4.89 6.70
N GLU A 48 14.04 -5.83 7.63
CA GLU A 48 15.28 -6.02 8.40
C GLU A 48 16.43 -6.45 7.49
N GLU A 49 16.21 -7.42 6.60
CA GLU A 49 17.22 -7.87 5.62
C GLU A 49 17.69 -6.72 4.72
N LEU A 50 16.75 -5.91 4.21
CA LEU A 50 17.08 -4.70 3.44
C LEU A 50 17.89 -3.69 4.25
N ASN A 51 17.57 -3.52 5.53
CA ASN A 51 18.31 -2.62 6.41
C ASN A 51 19.75 -3.11 6.62
N GLN A 52 19.92 -4.41 6.91
CA GLN A 52 21.24 -5.02 7.06
C GLN A 52 22.08 -4.91 5.78
N LEU A 53 21.49 -5.18 4.62
CA LEU A 53 22.19 -5.05 3.34
C LEU A 53 22.58 -3.59 3.07
N ARG A 54 21.69 -2.63 3.39
CA ARG A 54 21.99 -1.19 3.29
C ARG A 54 23.12 -0.79 4.21
N LEU A 55 23.14 -1.25 5.45
CA LEU A 55 24.21 -1.01 6.42
C LEU A 55 25.54 -1.59 5.93
N ARG A 56 25.55 -2.81 5.38
CA ARG A 56 26.74 -3.44 4.82
C ARG A 56 27.31 -2.63 3.65
N LEU A 57 26.48 -2.30 2.67
CA LEU A 57 26.89 -1.49 1.52
C LEU A 57 27.34 -0.07 1.93
N SER A 58 26.66 0.54 2.90
CA SER A 58 27.05 1.85 3.46
C SER A 58 28.36 1.78 4.25
N GLY A 59 28.63 0.69 4.96
CA GLY A 59 29.87 0.46 5.71
C GLY A 59 31.06 0.15 4.81
N ASP A 60 30.84 -0.64 3.75
CA ASP A 60 31.85 -0.94 2.72
C ASP A 60 32.18 0.31 1.87
N GLY A 61 31.22 1.23 1.71
CA GLY A 61 31.41 2.52 1.04
C GLY A 61 32.24 3.56 1.82
N ALA A 62 32.48 3.36 3.12
CA ALA A 62 33.28 4.29 3.93
C ALA A 62 34.81 4.01 3.86
N ARG A 63 35.21 2.81 3.40
CA ARG A 63 36.62 2.41 3.27
C ARG A 63 37.16 2.46 1.84
N GLY A 64 36.29 2.53 0.83
CA GLY A 64 36.67 2.76 -0.56
C GLY A 64 36.68 4.25 -0.88
N GLY A 65 37.86 4.87 -0.89
CA GLY A 65 38.05 6.28 -1.18
C GLY A 65 37.31 6.73 -2.44
N HIS A 66 36.24 7.50 -2.26
CA HIS A 66 35.66 8.31 -3.32
C HIS A 66 36.53 9.55 -3.49
N GLY A 67 37.55 9.42 -4.35
CA GLY A 67 38.17 10.59 -4.95
C GLY A 67 37.08 11.46 -5.54
N THR A 68 37.00 12.72 -5.10
CA THR A 68 36.15 13.74 -5.71
C THR A 68 36.70 14.04 -7.11
N PRO A 69 36.00 13.77 -8.23
CA PRO A 69 36.31 14.47 -9.45
C PRO A 69 35.72 15.89 -9.32
N LYS A 70 36.60 16.85 -9.04
CA LYS A 70 36.35 18.24 -9.48
C LYS A 70 36.36 18.19 -11.00
N SER A 71 35.24 18.52 -11.66
CA SER A 71 35.22 18.72 -13.11
C SER A 71 34.23 19.84 -13.47
N PRO A 72 34.55 20.64 -14.52
CA PRO A 72 34.31 22.07 -14.54
C PRO A 72 32.92 22.47 -15.05
N ARG A 73 32.54 23.71 -14.74
CA ARG A 73 31.46 24.42 -15.43
C ARG A 73 31.72 24.52 -16.93
N GLY A 74 30.65 24.40 -17.70
CA GLY A 74 30.58 24.72 -19.13
C GLY A 74 30.53 23.43 -19.96
N GLY A 75 29.56 23.20 -20.82
CA GLY A 75 28.52 24.05 -21.36
C GLY A 75 28.06 23.36 -22.65
N GLY A 76 26.77 23.47 -22.97
CA GLY A 76 26.30 23.28 -24.33
C GLY A 76 25.99 21.84 -24.76
N GLN A 77 24.71 21.66 -25.08
CA GLN A 77 24.26 20.99 -26.30
C GLN A 77 24.44 19.46 -26.32
N GLY A 78 23.46 18.78 -25.73
CA GLY A 78 23.19 17.39 -26.05
C GLY A 78 22.58 17.27 -27.44
N LEU A 79 23.21 16.46 -28.29
CA LEU A 79 22.69 15.67 -29.43
C LEU A 79 23.83 14.64 -29.65
N THR A 80 23.66 13.32 -29.83
CA THR A 80 22.99 12.64 -30.96
C THR A 80 23.09 11.09 -30.78
N MET A 81 21.93 10.42 -30.66
CA MET A 81 21.43 9.16 -31.30
C MET A 81 22.24 7.83 -31.30
N PRO A 82 21.59 6.63 -31.41
CA PRO A 82 20.24 6.38 -31.96
C PRO A 82 19.29 5.48 -31.13
N LEU A 83 18.03 5.91 -31.02
CA LEU A 83 16.90 5.04 -30.63
C LEU A 83 16.14 4.58 -31.89
N PRO A 84 15.52 3.38 -31.87
CA PRO A 84 14.81 2.82 -33.00
C PRO A 84 13.57 3.66 -33.32
N LEU A 85 13.32 3.80 -34.63
CA LEU A 85 12.25 4.55 -35.23
C LEU A 85 10.90 4.31 -34.53
N SER A 86 10.35 5.34 -33.90
CA SER A 86 8.91 5.51 -33.74
C SER A 86 8.46 6.64 -34.68
N PRO A 87 7.41 6.45 -35.48
CA PRO A 87 7.04 7.41 -36.49
C PRO A 87 6.41 8.65 -35.85
N ALA A 88 7.06 9.79 -36.12
CA ALA A 88 6.49 11.10 -36.44
C ALA A 88 5.32 11.65 -35.58
N GLY A 89 5.58 12.79 -34.94
CA GLY A 89 4.56 13.73 -34.46
C GLY A 89 5.06 14.53 -33.27
N PHE A 90 6.03 15.42 -33.46
CA PHE A 90 5.81 16.86 -33.55
C PHE A 90 5.42 17.52 -32.22
N GLY A 91 6.29 18.42 -31.74
CA GLY A 91 5.93 19.47 -30.79
C GLY A 91 6.47 19.25 -29.40
N GLY A 92 7.47 20.05 -29.01
CA GLY A 92 7.79 20.23 -27.61
C GLY A 92 6.60 20.81 -26.86
N LEU A 93 6.42 20.40 -25.62
CA LEU A 93 5.76 21.21 -24.62
C LEU A 93 6.25 20.74 -23.26
N LEU A 94 6.66 21.72 -22.47
CA LEU A 94 6.54 21.76 -21.01
C LEU A 94 5.69 20.60 -20.44
N PRO A 95 6.16 19.81 -19.46
CA PRO A 95 5.23 18.95 -18.74
C PRO A 95 4.09 19.85 -18.26
N PRO A 96 2.82 19.54 -18.58
CA PRO A 96 1.72 20.36 -18.12
C PRO A 96 1.86 20.48 -16.59
N PRO A 97 1.61 21.66 -15.99
CA PRO A 97 1.38 21.70 -14.57
C PRO A 97 0.31 20.66 -14.29
N GLU A 98 0.63 19.68 -13.44
CA GLU A 98 -0.32 18.74 -12.88
C GLU A 98 -1.29 19.55 -12.00
N GLU A 99 -2.17 20.31 -12.66
CA GLU A 99 -3.39 20.84 -12.07
C GLU A 99 -4.31 19.65 -11.90
N GLY A 100 -4.03 18.89 -10.84
CA GLY A 100 -4.97 17.94 -10.26
C GLY A 100 -6.32 18.63 -10.10
N PRO A 101 -7.43 17.87 -10.20
CA PRO A 101 -8.77 18.43 -10.19
C PRO A 101 -8.92 19.40 -9.03
N ASP A 102 -9.38 20.62 -9.31
CA ASP A 102 -9.57 21.69 -8.34
C ASP A 102 -10.28 21.16 -7.08
N LEU A 103 -9.52 20.88 -6.03
CA LEU A 103 -10.03 20.33 -4.78
C LEU A 103 -10.68 21.47 -4.00
N CYS A 104 -11.95 21.73 -4.30
CA CYS A 104 -12.72 22.82 -3.74
C CYS A 104 -13.66 22.37 -2.62
N CYS A 105 -13.72 23.13 -1.53
CA CYS A 105 -14.71 22.91 -0.48
C CYS A 105 -16.10 23.32 -0.99
N PRO A 106 -17.13 22.45 -0.91
CA PRO A 106 -18.45 22.77 -1.45
C PRO A 106 -19.16 23.90 -0.69
N LYS A 107 -18.74 24.23 0.54
CA LYS A 107 -19.41 25.25 1.35
C LYS A 107 -18.92 26.67 1.10
N CYS A 108 -17.61 26.85 0.89
CA CYS A 108 -16.99 28.17 0.77
C CYS A 108 -16.10 28.31 -0.47
N GLN A 109 -16.05 27.29 -1.33
CA GLN A 109 -15.23 27.24 -2.55
C GLN A 109 -13.74 27.46 -2.31
N TYR A 110 -13.25 27.16 -1.11
CA TYR A 110 -11.82 27.15 -0.80
C TYR A 110 -11.10 26.10 -1.65
N LYS A 111 -10.12 26.55 -2.42
CA LYS A 111 -9.23 25.71 -3.25
C LYS A 111 -8.06 25.23 -2.41
N ALA A 112 -7.97 23.92 -2.22
CA ALA A 112 -6.84 23.29 -1.56
C ALA A 112 -5.87 22.69 -2.61
N PRO A 113 -4.56 22.76 -2.36
CA PRO A 113 -3.54 22.18 -3.25
C PRO A 113 -3.48 20.65 -3.17
N ASP A 114 -4.04 20.05 -2.12
CA ASP A 114 -4.03 18.62 -1.86
C ASP A 114 -5.28 18.18 -1.06
N MET A 115 -5.52 16.88 -1.04
CA MET A 115 -6.71 16.27 -0.44
C MET A 115 -6.73 16.41 1.10
N ASP A 116 -5.59 16.32 1.79
CA ASP A 116 -5.49 16.46 3.24
C ASP A 116 -5.87 17.88 3.68
N THR A 117 -5.33 18.88 2.99
CA THR A 117 -5.67 20.30 3.22
C THR A 117 -7.17 20.54 2.98
N LEU A 118 -7.76 19.95 1.95
CA LEU A 118 -9.20 20.03 1.72
C LEU A 118 -10.00 19.33 2.83
N GLN A 119 -9.58 18.15 3.27
CA GLN A 119 -10.29 17.37 4.29
C GLN A 119 -10.32 18.06 5.65
N ILE A 120 -9.18 18.60 6.11
CA ILE A 120 -9.11 19.39 7.34
C ILE A 120 -10.05 20.59 7.23
N HIS A 121 -9.95 21.31 6.12
CA HIS A 121 -10.77 22.49 5.88
C HIS A 121 -12.26 22.16 5.81
N VAL A 122 -12.67 21.08 5.13
CA VAL A 122 -14.06 20.64 5.04
C VAL A 122 -14.59 20.21 6.41
N MET A 123 -13.78 19.54 7.24
CA MET A 123 -14.16 19.12 8.58
C MET A 123 -14.41 20.29 9.55
N ASP A 124 -13.67 21.39 9.38
CA ASP A 124 -13.91 22.63 10.13
C ASP A 124 -15.00 23.49 9.51
N CYS A 125 -15.06 23.53 8.18
CA CYS A 125 -16.04 24.32 7.49
C CYS A 125 -17.43 23.74 7.61
N ILE A 126 -17.67 22.42 7.55
CA ILE A 126 -19.03 21.83 7.54
C ILE A 126 -19.84 22.15 8.82
N LYS A 127 -19.21 22.52 9.93
CA LYS A 127 -19.93 23.04 11.12
C LYS A 127 -20.76 24.29 10.80
#